data_AF-A0A8S3XYL3-F1
#
_entry.id   AF-A0A8S3XYL3-F1
#
_cell.length_a   1.000
_cell.length_b   1.000
_cell.length_c   1.000
_cell.angle_alpha   90.00
_cell.angle_beta   90.00
_cell.angle_gamma   90.00
#
_symmetry.space_group_name_H-M   'P 1'
#
loop_
_entity.id
_entity.type
_entity.pdbx_description
1 polymer ?
#
loop_
_entity_poly.entity_id
_entity_poly.type
_entity_poly.pdbx_seq_one_letter_code
_entity_poly.pdbx_strand_id
1 'polypeptide(L)'
;MRDIQMLDFRSAAKNVLKPTARWPFKKSEYKRFILKRSKIVGNVLIRGELHFNSDIGKAVNLCKTGMKNNMILPSTVPLEAPMNHAKITDVDALLKKHFGAEWKTNAECQFYVNIIRSPVIQEGDSERGEDDNENYCECRDDTVDLRI
;
A
#
# COMPACT_ATOMS: atom_id res chain seq x y z
N MET A 1 -4.88 26.70 -0.33
CA MET A 1 -4.25 25.41 -0.66
C MET A 1 -5.00 24.84 -1.86
N ARG A 2 -4.32 24.31 -2.89
CA ARG A 2 -5.00 23.58 -3.96
C ARG A 2 -5.12 22.12 -3.52
N ASP A 3 -6.32 21.57 -3.54
CA ASP A 3 -6.51 20.16 -3.24
C ASP A 3 -5.85 19.31 -4.32
N ILE A 4 -5.08 18.30 -3.89
CA ILE A 4 -4.40 17.37 -4.78
C ILE A 4 -5.31 16.15 -4.96
N GLN A 5 -5.61 15.82 -6.21
CA GLN A 5 -6.38 14.64 -6.55
C GLN A 5 -5.55 13.38 -6.29
N MET A 6 -5.97 12.59 -5.31
CA MET A 6 -5.34 11.31 -4.97
C MET A 6 -5.94 10.18 -5.81
N LEU A 7 -5.10 9.26 -6.28
CA LEU A 7 -5.50 8.12 -7.11
C LEU A 7 -5.30 6.80 -6.35
N ASP A 8 -6.28 5.89 -6.42
CA ASP A 8 -6.24 4.57 -5.78
C ASP A 8 -5.52 3.55 -6.66
N PHE A 9 -4.19 3.59 -6.61
CA PHE A 9 -3.34 2.58 -7.26
C PHE A 9 -3.42 1.21 -6.57
N ARG A 10 -3.77 1.15 -5.28
CA ARG A 10 -3.77 -0.11 -4.52
C ARG A 10 -4.86 -1.03 -5.04
N SER A 11 -6.09 -0.54 -5.12
CA SER A 11 -7.22 -1.31 -5.61
C SER A 11 -7.07 -1.64 -7.10
N ALA A 12 -6.64 -0.66 -7.90
CA ALA A 12 -6.39 -0.87 -9.33
C ALA A 12 -5.31 -1.93 -9.59
N ALA A 13 -4.20 -1.89 -8.86
CA ALA A 13 -3.15 -2.90 -8.96
C ALA A 13 -3.62 -4.28 -8.49
N LYS A 14 -4.43 -4.36 -7.42
CA LYS A 14 -5.00 -5.64 -6.92
C LYS A 14 -5.86 -6.33 -7.99
N ASN A 15 -6.50 -5.57 -8.88
CA ASN A 15 -7.32 -6.11 -9.97
C ASN A 15 -6.47 -6.70 -11.10
N VAL A 16 -5.31 -6.11 -11.41
CA VAL A 16 -4.45 -6.49 -12.54
C VAL A 16 -3.34 -7.47 -12.14
N LEU A 17 -2.71 -7.25 -11.00
CA LEU A 17 -1.54 -8.00 -10.55
C LEU A 17 -1.94 -9.24 -9.73
N LYS A 18 -1.14 -10.28 -9.81
CA LYS A 18 -1.29 -11.45 -8.95
C LYS A 18 -0.97 -11.06 -7.50
N PRO A 19 -1.75 -11.53 -6.50
CA PRO A 19 -1.38 -11.35 -5.11
C PRO A 19 -0.05 -12.04 -4.83
N THR A 20 0.73 -11.49 -3.90
CA THR A 20 2.07 -11.99 -3.54
C THR A 20 2.04 -13.46 -3.12
N ALA A 21 0.95 -13.93 -2.50
CA ALA A 21 0.75 -15.34 -2.14
C ALA A 21 0.71 -16.30 -3.34
N ARG A 22 0.43 -15.81 -4.55
CA ARG A 22 0.41 -16.61 -5.81
C ARG A 22 1.69 -16.46 -6.61
N TRP A 23 2.71 -15.82 -6.05
CA TRP A 23 4.03 -15.80 -6.68
C TRP A 23 4.65 -17.20 -6.57
N PRO A 24 5.49 -17.61 -7.53
CA PRO A 24 6.09 -18.95 -7.54
C PRO A 24 7.18 -19.11 -6.47
N PHE A 25 7.39 -18.09 -5.65
CA PHE A 25 8.37 -18.03 -4.57
C PHE A 25 7.78 -17.30 -3.37
N LYS A 26 8.23 -17.65 -2.17
CA LYS A 26 7.82 -17.01 -0.93
C LYS A 26 8.64 -15.74 -0.70
N LYS A 27 7.98 -14.60 -0.54
CA LYS A 27 8.66 -13.29 -0.40
C LYS A 27 9.71 -13.25 0.72
N SER A 28 9.49 -13.98 1.82
CA SER A 28 10.34 -13.97 3.01
C SER A 28 11.64 -14.73 2.85
N GLU A 29 11.69 -15.70 1.93
CA GLU A 29 12.88 -16.55 1.74
C GLU A 29 13.86 -15.88 0.76
N TYR A 30 13.41 -14.95 -0.07
CA TYR A 30 14.16 -14.44 -1.21
C TYR A 30 14.78 -13.07 -0.93
N LYS A 31 16.10 -12.95 -1.16
CA LYS A 31 16.87 -11.72 -0.89
C LYS A 31 16.71 -10.65 -1.98
N ARG A 32 16.40 -11.04 -3.22
CA ARG A 32 16.34 -10.11 -4.37
C ARG A 32 15.17 -10.40 -5.29
N PHE A 33 14.44 -9.37 -5.70
CA PHE A 33 13.40 -9.44 -6.74
C PHE A 33 13.82 -8.65 -7.97
N ILE A 34 13.62 -9.26 -9.14
CA ILE A 34 13.98 -8.67 -10.42
C ILE A 34 12.72 -8.57 -11.25
N LEU A 35 12.32 -7.34 -11.54
CA LEU A 35 11.21 -7.03 -12.43
C LEU A 35 11.77 -6.63 -13.79
N LYS A 36 11.29 -7.30 -14.84
CA LYS A 36 11.65 -6.97 -16.22
C LYS A 36 10.41 -6.84 -17.08
N ARG A 37 10.46 -5.92 -18.04
CA ARG A 37 9.46 -5.88 -19.10
C ARG A 37 9.63 -7.13 -19.97
N SER A 38 8.52 -7.81 -20.27
CA SER A 38 8.54 -8.89 -21.25
C SER A 38 8.74 -8.34 -22.66
N LYS A 39 9.15 -9.21 -23.59
CA LYS A 39 9.06 -8.91 -25.02
C LYS A 39 7.61 -8.72 -25.48
N ILE A 40 6.66 -9.34 -24.78
CA ILE A 40 5.23 -9.15 -25.01
C ILE A 40 4.77 -7.85 -24.33
N VAL A 41 4.26 -6.91 -25.13
CA VAL A 41 3.81 -5.60 -24.65
C VAL A 41 2.75 -5.74 -23.56
N GLY A 42 2.95 -5.00 -22.47
CA GLY A 42 2.04 -4.99 -21.32
C GLY A 42 2.31 -6.09 -20.29
N ASN A 43 3.17 -7.07 -20.58
CA ASN A 43 3.55 -8.09 -19.60
C ASN A 43 4.77 -7.65 -18.79
N VAL A 44 4.68 -7.82 -17.47
CA VAL A 44 5.80 -7.62 -16.53
C VAL A 44 6.16 -8.98 -15.95
N LEU A 45 7.43 -9.34 -16.04
CA LEU A 45 7.94 -10.57 -15.47
C LEU A 45 8.61 -10.27 -14.13
N ILE A 46 8.37 -11.12 -13.15
CA ILE A 46 9.03 -11.10 -11.85
C ILE A 46 9.83 -12.38 -11.65
N ARG A 47 11.01 -12.24 -11.06
CA ARG A 47 11.89 -13.32 -10.65
C ARG A 47 12.37 -13.04 -9.23
N GLY A 48 12.31 -14.05 -8.37
CA GLY A 48 12.98 -14.02 -7.07
C GLY A 48 14.34 -14.73 -7.18
N GLU A 49 15.35 -14.20 -6.48
CA GLU A 49 16.62 -14.86 -6.21
C GLU A 49 16.86 -15.06 -4.70
N LEU A 50 17.33 -16.25 -4.33
CA LEU A 50 17.66 -16.59 -2.94
C LEU A 50 18.91 -15.83 -2.46
N HIS A 51 19.86 -15.58 -3.38
CA HIS A 51 21.11 -14.87 -3.13
C HIS A 51 21.16 -13.56 -3.93
N PHE A 52 21.84 -12.54 -3.39
CA PHE A 52 22.00 -11.26 -4.08
C PHE A 52 22.76 -11.36 -5.41
N ASN A 53 23.64 -12.35 -5.55
CA ASN A 53 24.55 -12.52 -6.68
C ASN A 53 24.16 -13.70 -7.60
N SER A 54 22.95 -14.25 -7.45
CA SER A 54 22.42 -15.36 -8.26
C SER A 54 21.44 -14.85 -9.30
N ASP A 55 21.45 -15.43 -10.51
CA ASP A 55 20.49 -15.14 -11.59
C ASP A 55 19.80 -16.41 -12.14
N ILE A 56 19.62 -17.41 -11.28
CA ILE A 56 19.16 -18.76 -11.63
C ILE A 56 17.62 -18.88 -11.58
N GLY A 57 16.94 -17.94 -10.91
CA GLY A 57 15.50 -17.99 -10.70
C GLY A 57 14.68 -17.98 -11.99
N LYS A 58 13.51 -18.62 -11.96
CA LYS A 58 12.56 -18.60 -13.07
C LYS A 58 11.72 -17.32 -13.06
N ALA A 59 11.74 -16.58 -14.17
CA ALA A 59 10.87 -15.41 -14.34
C ALA A 59 9.43 -15.83 -14.73
N VAL A 60 8.44 -15.24 -14.09
CA VAL A 60 7.01 -15.48 -14.36
C VAL A 60 6.24 -14.18 -14.58
N ASN A 61 5.12 -14.24 -15.29
CA ASN A 61 4.27 -13.05 -15.45
C ASN A 61 3.61 -12.64 -14.13
N LEU A 62 3.76 -11.37 -13.76
CA LEU A 62 3.22 -10.74 -12.57
C LEU A 62 1.73 -10.41 -12.71
N CYS A 63 1.26 -10.12 -13.93
CA CYS A 63 -0.15 -9.85 -14.21
C CYS A 63 -0.98 -11.13 -14.13
N LYS A 64 -2.25 -11.01 -13.73
CA LYS A 64 -3.23 -12.11 -13.81
C LYS A 64 -3.42 -12.54 -15.27
N THR A 65 -3.89 -13.77 -15.48
CA THR A 65 -4.16 -14.30 -16.82
C THR A 65 -5.14 -13.38 -17.56
N GLY A 66 -4.81 -13.01 -18.80
CA GLY A 66 -5.61 -12.09 -19.63
C GLY A 66 -5.43 -10.60 -19.33
N MET A 67 -4.75 -10.24 -18.24
CA MET A 67 -4.54 -8.85 -17.83
C MET A 67 -3.16 -8.34 -18.24
N LYS A 68 -3.04 -7.03 -18.46
CA LYS A 68 -1.80 -6.34 -18.82
C LYS A 68 -1.54 -5.15 -17.89
N ASN A 69 -0.28 -4.75 -17.74
CA ASN A 69 0.12 -3.65 -16.86
C ASN A 69 -0.53 -2.30 -17.22
N ASN A 70 -0.82 -2.06 -18.50
CA ASN A 70 -1.51 -0.84 -18.94
C ASN A 70 -3.01 -0.82 -18.61
N MET A 71 -3.55 -1.92 -18.05
CA MET A 71 -4.93 -1.98 -17.55
C MET A 71 -5.04 -1.52 -16.09
N ILE A 72 -3.94 -1.10 -15.45
CA ILE A 72 -3.97 -0.45 -14.14
C ILE A 72 -4.50 0.97 -14.35
N LEU A 73 -5.80 1.13 -14.15
CA LEU A 73 -6.52 2.39 -14.28
C LEU A 73 -7.02 2.80 -12.89
N PRO A 74 -6.23 3.60 -12.14
CA PRO A 74 -6.61 4.00 -10.80
C PRO A 74 -7.78 4.99 -10.83
N SER A 75 -8.75 4.78 -9.95
CA SER A 75 -9.85 5.71 -9.72
C SER A 75 -9.42 6.82 -8.77
N THR A 76 -10.17 7.92 -8.77
CA THR A 76 -9.94 9.01 -7.82
C THR A 76 -10.44 8.61 -6.44
N VAL A 77 -9.64 8.89 -5.42
CA VAL A 77 -10.05 8.75 -4.03
C VAL A 77 -10.95 9.95 -3.70
N PRO A 78 -12.17 9.72 -3.17
CA PRO A 78 -13.02 10.82 -2.75
C PRO A 78 -12.34 11.63 -1.65
N LEU A 79 -12.34 12.97 -1.79
CA LEU A 79 -11.78 13.90 -0.81
C LEU A 79 -12.53 13.85 0.53
N GLU A 80 -13.82 13.53 0.47
CA GLU A 80 -14.72 13.44 1.63
C GLU A 80 -14.81 12.00 2.14
N ALA A 81 -13.65 11.35 2.32
CA ALA A 81 -13.62 10.00 2.88
C ALA A 81 -14.25 10.05 4.29
N PRO A 82 -15.38 9.35 4.49
CA PRO A 82 -16.11 9.48 5.74
C PRO A 82 -15.27 8.88 6.87
N MET A 83 -15.14 9.62 7.97
CA MET A 83 -14.23 9.26 9.07
C MET A 83 -14.97 8.41 10.10
N ASN A 84 -14.27 7.46 10.72
CA ASN A 84 -14.82 6.72 11.85
C ASN A 84 -15.01 7.69 13.04
N HIS A 85 -16.16 7.57 13.73
CA HIS A 85 -16.46 8.27 14.98
C HIS A 85 -15.34 8.17 16.03
N ALA A 86 -14.69 7.01 16.19
CA ALA A 86 -13.59 6.84 17.12
C ALA A 86 -12.41 7.79 16.80
N LYS A 87 -12.08 7.95 15.53
CA LYS A 87 -11.02 8.88 15.08
C LYS A 87 -11.43 10.34 15.27
N ILE A 88 -12.70 10.66 15.04
CA ILE A 88 -13.23 12.01 15.27
C ILE A 88 -13.10 12.39 16.75
N THR A 89 -13.49 11.50 17.66
CA THR A 89 -13.35 11.70 19.11
C THR A 89 -11.89 11.90 19.51
N ASP A 90 -10.99 11.07 18.98
CA ASP A 90 -9.55 11.15 19.28
C ASP A 90 -8.94 12.48 18.79
N VAL A 91 -9.28 12.91 17.57
CA VAL A 91 -8.85 14.20 17.02
C VAL A 91 -9.40 15.37 17.85
N ASP A 92 -10.67 15.33 18.28
CA ASP A 92 -11.26 16.39 19.13
C ASP A 92 -10.56 16.45 20.50
N ALA A 93 -10.24 15.30 21.11
CA ALA A 93 -9.51 15.22 22.37
C ALA A 93 -8.08 15.76 22.23
N LEU A 94 -7.40 15.41 21.14
CA LEU A 94 -6.05 15.90 20.82
C LEU A 94 -6.05 17.42 20.67
N LEU A 95 -6.97 17.98 19.88
CA LEU A 95 -7.05 19.41 19.64
C LEU A 95 -7.43 20.19 20.90
N LYS A 96 -8.33 19.66 21.72
CA LYS A 96 -8.63 20.23 23.06
C LYS A 96 -7.41 20.25 23.97
N LYS A 97 -6.59 19.20 23.95
CA LYS A 97 -5.38 19.11 24.77
C LYS A 97 -4.32 20.14 24.38
N HIS A 98 -4.16 20.40 23.08
CA HIS A 98 -3.10 21.30 22.58
C HIS A 98 -3.53 22.78 22.46
N PHE A 99 -4.80 23.05 22.12
CA PHE A 99 -5.29 24.40 21.83
C PHE A 99 -6.40 24.87 22.78
N GLY A 100 -6.77 24.06 23.78
CA GLY A 100 -7.81 24.36 24.76
C GLY A 100 -9.23 24.04 24.27
N ALA A 101 -10.23 24.29 25.12
CA ALA A 101 -11.62 23.98 24.82
C ALA A 101 -12.16 24.73 23.59
N GLU A 102 -11.63 25.92 23.32
CA GLU A 102 -12.06 26.81 22.24
C GLU A 102 -11.32 26.58 20.91
N TRP A 103 -10.63 25.45 20.74
CA TRP A 103 -9.80 25.17 19.56
C TRP A 103 -10.55 25.35 18.23
N LYS A 104 -11.87 25.15 18.20
CA LYS A 104 -12.72 25.30 17.00
C LYS A 104 -12.79 26.74 16.47
N THR A 105 -12.48 27.73 17.30
CA THR A 105 -12.43 29.14 16.90
C THR A 105 -11.06 29.53 16.35
N ASN A 106 -10.02 28.70 16.56
CA ASN A 106 -8.69 28.97 16.06
C ASN A 106 -8.66 28.83 14.52
N ALA A 107 -8.10 29.84 13.85
CA ALA A 107 -7.92 29.86 12.40
C ALA A 107 -7.05 28.68 11.93
N GLU A 108 -6.06 28.28 12.74
CA GLU A 108 -5.15 27.17 12.43
C GLU A 108 -5.86 25.80 12.45
N CYS A 109 -6.95 25.68 13.21
CA CYS A 109 -7.67 24.41 13.35
C CYS A 109 -8.90 24.28 12.44
N GLN A 110 -9.19 25.27 11.59
CA GLN A 110 -10.38 25.28 10.72
C GLN A 110 -10.44 24.08 9.77
N PHE A 111 -9.29 23.58 9.34
CA PHE A 111 -9.20 22.36 8.54
C PHE A 111 -9.89 21.16 9.22
N TYR A 112 -9.65 20.97 10.52
CA TYR A 112 -10.21 19.85 11.29
C TYR A 112 -11.70 20.02 11.57
N VAL A 113 -12.19 21.26 11.67
CA VAL A 113 -13.64 21.52 11.85
C VAL A 113 -14.44 20.96 10.67
N ASN A 114 -13.95 21.15 9.45
CA ASN A 114 -14.60 20.65 8.24
C ASN A 114 -14.56 19.11 8.17
N ILE A 115 -13.47 18.50 8.64
CA ILE A 115 -13.32 17.05 8.70
C ILE A 115 -14.30 16.43 9.71
N ILE A 116 -14.40 17.00 10.92
CA ILE A 116 -15.28 16.48 11.98
C ILE A 116 -16.77 16.61 11.61
N ARG A 117 -17.14 17.61 10.81
CA ARG A 117 -18.52 17.83 10.35
C ARG A 117 -18.93 16.94 9.17
N SER A 118 -17.99 16.26 8.54
CA SER A 118 -18.25 15.37 7.41
C SER A 118 -19.04 14.12 7.85
N PRO A 119 -19.84 13.50 6.97
CA PRO A 119 -20.64 12.33 7.31
C PRO A 119 -19.77 11.18 7.84
N VAL A 120 -20.26 10.48 8.86
CA VAL A 120 -19.57 9.38 9.57
C VAL A 120 -19.94 8.04 8.93
N ILE A 121 -18.96 7.15 8.72
CA ILE A 121 -19.24 5.74 8.34
C ILE A 121 -19.74 5.00 9.58
N GLN A 122 -20.92 4.40 9.51
CA GLN A 122 -21.38 3.44 10.53
C GLN A 122 -20.41 2.25 10.58
N GLU A 123 -19.91 1.92 11.77
CA GLU A 123 -18.98 0.82 11.98
C GLU A 123 -19.63 -0.52 11.57
N GLY A 124 -19.28 -1.01 10.38
CA GLY A 124 -19.82 -2.27 9.85
C GLY A 124 -18.94 -3.01 8.84
N ASP A 125 -17.97 -2.37 8.18
CA ASP A 125 -17.17 -3.04 7.14
C ASP A 125 -15.75 -2.46 7.04
N SER A 126 -14.98 -2.57 8.12
CA SER A 126 -13.54 -2.39 8.06
C SER A 126 -12.87 -3.73 8.35
N GLU A 127 -12.72 -4.57 7.32
CA GLU A 127 -11.71 -5.62 7.32
C GLU A 127 -10.33 -4.96 7.47
N ARG A 128 -9.93 -4.75 8.73
CA ARG A 128 -8.55 -4.48 9.12
C ARG A 128 -7.74 -5.72 8.77
N GLY A 129 -7.10 -5.69 7.60
CA GLY A 129 -5.90 -6.46 7.37
C GLY A 129 -4.74 -5.84 8.15
N GLU A 130 -4.76 -5.98 9.47
CA GLU A 130 -3.58 -5.82 10.33
C GLU A 130 -2.71 -7.07 10.11
N ASP A 131 -1.82 -7.00 9.13
CA ASP A 131 -0.67 -7.92 9.04
C ASP A 131 0.41 -7.36 9.96
N ASP A 132 0.15 -7.43 11.28
CA ASP A 132 1.11 -7.10 12.35
C ASP A 132 2.14 -8.22 12.47
N ASN A 133 2.91 -8.41 11.41
CA ASN A 133 4.11 -9.23 11.46
C ASN A 133 5.32 -8.35 11.18
N GLU A 134 5.68 -7.53 12.16
CA GLU A 134 6.98 -6.85 12.26
C GLU A 134 8.09 -7.89 12.50
N ASN A 135 8.31 -8.78 11.53
CA ASN A 135 9.47 -9.65 11.52
C ASN A 135 10.64 -8.84 10.97
N TYR A 136 11.40 -8.23 11.89
CA TYR A 136 12.66 -7.55 11.59
C TYR A 136 13.58 -8.50 10.81
N CYS A 137 14.04 -8.06 9.64
CA CYS A 137 14.96 -8.83 8.80
C CYS A 137 16.37 -8.74 9.38
N GLU A 138 16.83 -9.76 10.10
CA GLU A 138 18.24 -9.88 10.49
C GLU A 138 19.09 -10.31 9.29
N CYS A 139 20.18 -9.60 9.02
CA CYS A 139 21.14 -9.94 7.98
C CYS A 139 21.87 -11.26 8.32
N ARG A 140 21.59 -12.32 7.57
CA ARG A 140 22.42 -13.54 7.54
C ARG A 140 23.21 -13.58 6.24
N ASP A 141 24.44 -13.09 6.28
CA ASP A 141 25.39 -13.22 5.18
C ASP A 141 26.50 -14.21 5.55
N ASP A 142 26.24 -15.49 5.27
CA ASP A 142 27.28 -16.49 5.02
C ASP A 142 27.25 -16.78 3.51
N THR A 143 27.98 -16.01 2.70
CA THR A 143 27.96 -16.16 1.24
C THR A 143 29.03 -17.11 0.73
N VAL A 144 28.59 -18.21 0.09
CA VAL A 144 29.39 -18.98 -0.88
C VAL A 144 29.08 -18.44 -2.28
N ASP A 145 30.10 -18.05 -3.03
CA ASP A 145 29.98 -17.51 -4.39
C ASP A 145 29.60 -18.62 -5.39
N LEU A 146 28.46 -18.48 -6.09
CA LEU A 146 27.90 -19.49 -7.00
C LEU A 146 27.73 -18.97 -8.44
N ARG A 147 28.62 -18.10 -8.90
CA ARG A 147 28.65 -17.66 -10.30
C ARG A 147 29.05 -18.85 -11.22
N ILE A 148 28.22 -19.16 -12.22
CA ILE A 148 28.51 -20.05 -13.36
C ILE A 148 28.70 -19.18 -14.59
#